data_AF-A0A1R0LGY7-F1
#
_entry.id   AF-A0A1R0LGY7-F1
#
_cell.length_a   1.000
_cell.length_b   1.000
_cell.length_c   1.000
_cell.angle_alpha   90.00
_cell.angle_beta   90.00
_cell.angle_gamma   90.00
#
_symmetry.space_group_name_H-M   'P 1'
#
loop_
_entity.id
_entity.type
_entity.pdbx_description
1 polymer ?
#
loop_
_entity_poly.entity_id
_entity_poly.type
_entity_poly.pdbx_seq_one_letter_code
_entity_poly.pdbx_strand_id
1 'polypeptide(L)'
;MTVKTAIAKIGALAATGAAVTVLASGSAFAGTNGQQLEFYDKQGDTNGIQVAGWNQSGEYVTHCFSTPSRDNHLDGWWWVGDLHWIGNSSSDCSGNPTTPEQTTKVEPNQPSDYWFITQ
;
A
#
# COMPACT_ATOMS: atom_id res chain seq x y z
N MET A 1 -33.09 -8.11 12.36
CA MET A 1 -32.58 -6.73 12.26
C MET A 1 -32.16 -6.52 10.82
N THR A 2 -32.77 -5.56 10.14
CA THR A 2 -32.63 -5.35 8.69
C THR A 2 -31.52 -4.33 8.45
N VAL A 3 -30.40 -4.75 7.88
CA VAL A 3 -29.29 -3.84 7.56
C VAL A 3 -29.62 -3.12 6.24
N LYS A 4 -29.83 -1.81 6.32
CA LYS A 4 -30.07 -0.95 5.16
C LYS A 4 -28.73 -0.58 4.52
N THR A 5 -28.48 -1.09 3.33
CA THR A 5 -27.29 -0.78 2.53
C THR A 5 -27.33 0.69 2.08
N ALA A 6 -26.42 1.51 2.60
CA ALA A 6 -26.18 2.86 2.08
C ALA A 6 -25.20 2.76 0.89
N ILE A 7 -25.72 2.86 -0.33
CA ILE A 7 -24.91 2.98 -1.54
C ILE A 7 -24.44 4.43 -1.63
N ALA A 8 -23.15 4.68 -1.39
CA ALA A 8 -22.55 5.99 -1.64
C ALA A 8 -22.28 6.15 -3.15
N LYS A 9 -22.97 7.11 -3.76
CA LYS A 9 -22.75 7.55 -5.14
C LYS A 9 -21.45 8.35 -5.20
N ILE A 10 -20.48 7.93 -6.02
CA ILE A 10 -19.31 8.76 -6.35
C ILE A 10 -19.53 9.29 -7.77
N GLY A 11 -19.62 10.61 -7.89
CA GLY A 11 -19.84 11.33 -9.14
C GLY A 11 -18.59 11.30 -10.02
N ALA A 12 -18.78 10.99 -11.30
CA ALA A 12 -17.75 11.08 -12.31
C ALA A 12 -17.41 12.55 -12.61
N LEU A 13 -16.16 12.95 -12.42
CA LEU A 13 -15.62 14.21 -12.92
C LEU A 13 -14.93 13.95 -14.26
N ALA A 14 -15.50 14.48 -15.34
CA ALA A 14 -14.85 14.56 -16.64
C ALA A 14 -13.90 15.76 -16.66
N ALA A 15 -12.64 15.56 -17.04
CA ALA A 15 -11.71 16.65 -17.37
C ALA A 15 -10.82 16.25 -18.55
N THR A 16 -10.97 17.02 -19.62
CA THR A 16 -10.18 17.06 -20.85
C THR A 16 -8.78 17.63 -20.62
N GLY A 17 -7.77 17.03 -21.27
CA GLY A 17 -6.48 17.69 -21.54
C GLY A 17 -5.28 17.16 -20.72
N ALA A 18 -4.33 16.53 -21.42
CA ALA A 18 -2.98 16.13 -20.96
C ALA A 18 -2.89 15.73 -19.48
N ALA A 19 -3.48 14.57 -19.13
CA ALA A 19 -3.39 14.04 -17.78
C ALA A 19 -2.01 13.44 -17.53
N VAL A 20 -1.16 14.14 -16.78
CA VAL A 20 -0.25 13.45 -15.86
C VAL A 20 -1.17 12.63 -14.97
N THR A 21 -1.24 11.32 -15.22
CA THR A 21 -1.90 10.37 -14.33
C THR A 21 -1.08 10.30 -13.06
N VAL A 22 -1.19 11.31 -12.20
CA VAL A 22 -1.13 11.07 -10.77
C VAL A 22 -2.40 10.29 -10.48
N LEU A 23 -2.32 8.97 -10.67
CA LEU A 23 -3.23 8.06 -10.02
C LEU A 23 -3.07 8.38 -8.54
N ALA A 24 -3.99 9.17 -8.00
CA ALA A 24 -4.14 9.34 -6.58
C ALA A 24 -4.56 7.96 -6.05
N SER A 25 -3.58 7.09 -5.82
CA SER A 25 -3.75 5.85 -5.09
C SER A 25 -4.14 6.24 -3.69
N GLY A 26 -5.45 6.32 -3.48
CA GLY A 26 -6.04 6.68 -2.19
C GLY A 26 -5.45 5.77 -1.12
N SER A 27 -4.79 6.41 -0.16
CA SER A 27 -4.34 5.81 1.08
C SER A 27 -5.48 4.99 1.66
N ALA A 28 -5.28 3.67 1.77
CA ALA A 28 -6.29 2.78 2.30
C ALA A 28 -6.50 3.09 3.79
N PHE A 29 -7.71 3.50 4.18
CA PHE A 29 -8.09 3.71 5.59
C PHE A 29 -8.50 2.36 6.18
N ALA A 30 -7.77 1.83 7.16
CA ALA A 30 -8.26 0.68 7.91
C ALA A 30 -8.19 0.90 9.41
N GLY A 31 -8.94 1.90 9.92
CA GLY A 31 -9.10 2.09 11.36
C GLY A 31 -9.85 0.96 12.09
N THR A 32 -10.34 -0.08 11.40
CA THR A 32 -11.05 -1.23 12.02
C THR A 32 -10.99 -2.57 11.25
N ASN A 33 -10.37 -2.67 10.07
CA ASN A 33 -10.38 -3.91 9.25
C ASN A 33 -9.16 -4.02 8.32
N GLY A 34 -7.97 -3.87 8.88
CA GLY A 34 -6.69 -3.93 8.18
C GLY A 34 -5.57 -3.37 9.04
N GLN A 35 -4.34 -3.48 8.55
CA GLN A 35 -3.12 -3.16 9.30
C GLN A 35 -2.37 -2.01 8.63
N GLN A 36 -1.83 -1.08 9.41
CA GLN A 36 -0.90 -0.08 8.90
C GLN A 36 0.41 -0.77 8.47
N LEU A 37 0.90 -0.45 7.28
CA LEU A 37 2.12 -1.05 6.77
C LEU A 37 3.36 -0.38 7.37
N GLU A 38 4.33 -1.20 7.75
CA GLU A 38 5.64 -0.77 8.24
C GLU A 38 6.71 -1.62 7.55
N PHE A 39 7.77 -0.99 7.07
CA PHE A 39 8.85 -1.67 6.37
C PHE A 39 10.13 -1.68 7.20
N TYR A 40 10.64 -2.88 7.45
CA TYR A 40 11.90 -3.10 8.16
C TYR A 40 12.94 -3.79 7.26
N ASP A 41 14.04 -3.09 7.00
CA ASP A 41 15.19 -3.55 6.22
C ASP A 41 16.31 -4.08 7.15
N LYS A 42 16.49 -5.41 7.16
CA LYS A 42 17.55 -6.06 7.95
C LYS A 42 18.93 -5.87 7.33
N GLN A 43 19.02 -5.69 6.02
CA GLN A 43 20.25 -5.63 5.25
C GLN A 43 20.78 -4.20 5.21
N GLY A 44 19.89 -3.22 5.03
CA GLY A 44 20.18 -1.79 4.88
C GLY A 44 20.54 -1.40 3.45
N ASP A 45 20.02 -2.11 2.45
CA ASP A 45 20.27 -1.89 1.02
C ASP A 45 19.03 -1.51 0.21
N THR A 46 17.84 -1.53 0.83
CA THR A 46 16.58 -1.12 0.19
C THR A 46 16.28 0.33 0.48
N ASN A 47 16.38 1.16 -0.56
CA ASN A 47 16.11 2.59 -0.47
C ASN A 47 14.70 2.95 -0.93
N GLY A 48 13.98 2.04 -1.59
CA GLY A 48 12.56 2.21 -1.85
C GLY A 48 11.79 0.90 -1.94
N ILE A 49 10.53 0.93 -1.51
CA ILE A 49 9.61 -0.21 -1.57
C ILE A 49 8.40 0.15 -2.43
N GLN A 50 8.12 -0.68 -3.44
CA GLN A 50 6.88 -0.61 -4.18
C GLN A 50 5.88 -1.57 -3.56
N VAL A 51 4.71 -1.08 -3.20
CA VAL A 51 3.58 -1.90 -2.74
C VAL A 51 2.45 -1.84 -3.75
N ALA A 52 1.75 -2.95 -3.93
CA ALA A 52 0.61 -3.04 -4.82
C ALA A 52 -0.43 -4.07 -4.36
N GLY A 53 -1.66 -3.90 -4.83
CA GLY A 53 -2.72 -4.88 -4.66
C GLY A 53 -4.11 -4.24 -4.68
N TRP A 54 -5.13 -5.02 -4.33
CA TRP A 54 -6.51 -4.56 -4.25
C TRP A 54 -6.79 -3.90 -2.90
N ASN A 55 -7.21 -2.64 -2.91
CA ASN A 55 -7.64 -1.93 -1.70
C ASN A 55 -9.09 -2.32 -1.31
N GLN A 56 -9.57 -1.79 -0.18
CA GLN A 56 -10.93 -2.04 0.33
C GLN A 56 -12.06 -1.51 -0.57
N SER A 57 -11.75 -0.62 -1.52
CA SER A 57 -12.70 -0.13 -2.54
C SER A 57 -12.77 -1.06 -3.75
N GLY A 58 -11.98 -2.14 -3.79
CA GLY A 58 -11.87 -3.03 -4.93
C GLY A 58 -11.08 -2.43 -6.09
N GLU A 59 -10.22 -1.44 -5.83
CA GLU A 59 -9.33 -0.85 -6.81
C GLU A 59 -7.91 -1.41 -6.66
N TYR A 60 -7.27 -1.75 -7.78
CA TYR A 60 -5.87 -2.12 -7.76
C TYR A 60 -5.01 -0.87 -7.68
N VAL A 61 -4.32 -0.68 -6.54
CA VAL A 61 -3.44 0.46 -6.30
C VAL A 61 -1.99 0.02 -6.29
N THR A 62 -1.11 0.93 -6.67
CA THR A 62 0.35 0.77 -6.60
C THR A 62 0.96 2.06 -6.09
N HIS A 63 2.02 1.96 -5.29
CA HIS A 63 2.77 3.12 -4.80
C HIS A 63 4.19 2.76 -4.46
N CYS A 64 5.09 3.72 -4.66
CA CYS A 64 6.48 3.60 -4.26
C CYS A 64 6.75 4.50 -3.05
N PHE A 65 7.38 3.94 -2.03
CA PHE A 65 7.86 4.68 -0.87
C PHE A 65 9.38 4.75 -0.87
N SER A 66 9.90 5.91 -0.51
CA SER A 66 11.29 6.05 -0.12
C SER A 66 11.48 5.46 1.28
N THR A 67 12.48 4.61 1.45
CA THR A 67 12.82 3.93 2.71
C THR A 67 14.24 4.31 3.15
N PRO A 68 14.49 5.57 3.53
CA PRO A 68 15.83 6.05 3.85
C PRO A 68 16.38 5.52 5.18
N SER A 69 15.52 4.91 6.01
CA SER A 69 15.87 4.32 7.30
C SER A 69 15.74 2.80 7.24
N ARG A 70 16.23 2.09 8.26
CA ARG A 70 15.98 0.64 8.39
C ARG A 70 14.54 0.34 8.80
N ASP A 71 13.88 1.29 9.43
CA ASP A 71 12.51 1.20 9.90
C ASP A 71 11.75 2.40 9.29
N ASN A 72 10.71 2.11 8.52
CA ASN A 72 9.95 3.11 7.79
C ASN A 72 8.46 2.83 7.90
N HIS A 73 7.74 3.77 8.50
CA HIS A 73 6.29 3.75 8.54
C HIS A 73 5.72 4.18 7.18
N LEU A 74 4.85 3.36 6.59
CA LEU A 74 4.17 3.68 5.34
C LEU A 74 2.84 4.35 5.66
N ASP A 75 2.92 5.61 6.09
CA ASP A 75 1.78 6.34 6.64
C ASP A 75 0.60 6.46 5.68
N GLY A 76 -0.60 6.23 6.22
CA GLY A 76 -1.85 6.25 5.45
C GLY A 76 -2.05 5.02 4.56
N TRP A 77 -1.12 4.07 4.53
CA TRP A 77 -1.29 2.83 3.79
C TRP A 77 -1.63 1.68 4.73
N TRP A 78 -2.92 1.38 4.77
CA TRP A 78 -3.44 0.25 5.50
C TRP A 78 -3.83 -0.88 4.55
N TRP A 79 -3.70 -2.12 4.97
CA TRP A 79 -3.94 -3.24 4.07
C TRP A 79 -4.71 -4.38 4.70
N VAL A 80 -5.45 -5.10 3.86
CA VAL A 80 -6.09 -6.37 4.20
C VAL A 80 -6.12 -7.26 2.95
N GLY A 81 -5.86 -8.55 3.10
CA GLY A 81 -5.78 -9.48 1.98
C GLY A 81 -4.39 -9.51 1.33
N ASP A 82 -4.35 -9.74 0.02
CA ASP A 82 -3.10 -9.98 -0.68
C ASP A 82 -2.37 -8.66 -0.93
N LEU A 83 -1.17 -8.54 -0.35
CA LEU A 83 -0.24 -7.44 -0.52
C LEU A 83 0.94 -7.92 -1.37
N HIS A 84 1.16 -7.25 -2.50
CA HIS A 84 2.35 -7.44 -3.32
C HIS A 84 3.38 -6.36 -2.96
N TRP A 85 4.65 -6.73 -2.86
CA TRP A 85 5.71 -5.75 -2.65
C TRP A 85 7.04 -6.14 -3.28
N ILE A 86 7.84 -5.13 -3.65
CA ILE A 86 9.17 -5.27 -4.24
C ILE A 86 10.09 -4.25 -3.56
N GLY A 87 11.25 -4.71 -3.08
CA GLY A 87 12.31 -3.84 -2.56
C GLY A 87 13.27 -3.42 -3.67
N ASN A 88 13.64 -2.15 -3.72
CA ASN A 88 14.51 -1.56 -4.73
C ASN A 88 15.67 -0.77 -4.11
N SER A 89 16.79 -0.73 -4.82
CA SER A 89 17.98 0.00 -4.38
C SER A 89 17.90 1.53 -4.54
N SER A 90 16.85 2.05 -5.20
CA SER A 90 16.58 3.48 -5.32
C SER A 90 15.25 3.87 -4.67
N SER A 91 15.16 5.11 -4.21
CA SER A 91 14.01 5.64 -3.46
C SER A 91 12.76 5.93 -4.27
N ASP A 92 12.86 5.92 -5.59
CA ASP A 92 11.78 6.11 -6.54
C ASP A 92 11.32 4.79 -7.18
N CYS A 93 11.81 3.65 -6.68
CA CYS A 93 11.53 2.30 -7.18
C CYS A 93 11.92 2.09 -8.65
N SER A 94 12.82 2.90 -9.20
CA SER A 94 13.39 2.73 -10.56
C SER A 94 14.67 1.89 -10.58
N GLY A 95 15.26 1.64 -9.40
CA GLY A 95 16.53 0.97 -9.20
C GLY A 95 16.44 -0.55 -9.38
N ASN A 96 17.57 -1.21 -9.15
CA ASN A 96 17.60 -2.67 -9.21
C ASN A 96 16.82 -3.25 -8.03
N PRO A 97 16.03 -4.32 -8.23
CA PRO A 97 15.40 -5.02 -7.12
C PRO A 97 16.45 -5.58 -6.16
N THR A 98 16.36 -5.17 -4.90
CA THR A 98 17.11 -5.77 -3.77
C THR A 98 16.38 -6.99 -3.24
N THR A 99 15.05 -7.00 -3.40
CA THR A 99 14.18 -8.13 -3.05
C THR A 99 13.28 -8.44 -4.24
N PRO A 100 13.19 -9.72 -4.67
CA PRO A 100 12.24 -10.09 -5.71
C PRO A 100 10.81 -9.89 -5.21
N GLU A 101 9.86 -9.78 -6.14
CA GLU A 101 8.45 -9.62 -5.80
C GLU A 101 7.98 -10.67 -4.79
N GLN A 102 7.40 -10.18 -3.70
CA GLN A 102 6.81 -10.96 -2.64
C GLN A 102 5.31 -10.74 -2.63
N THR A 103 4.58 -11.79 -2.26
CA THR A 103 3.15 -11.70 -1.97
C THR A 103 2.93 -12.16 -0.54
N THR A 104 2.25 -11.35 0.26
CA THR A 104 1.93 -11.68 1.65
C THR A 104 0.46 -11.44 1.93
N LYS A 105 -0.12 -12.29 2.79
CA LYS A 105 -1.52 -12.17 3.19
C LYS A 105 -1.61 -11.37 4.48
N VAL A 106 -2.12 -10.15 4.41
CA VAL A 106 -2.42 -9.33 5.59
C VAL A 106 -3.78 -9.78 6.14
N GLU A 107 -3.77 -10.39 7.32
CA GLU A 107 -4.99 -10.94 7.91
C GLU A 107 -5.93 -9.83 8.41
N PRO A 108 -7.26 -9.97 8.21
CA PRO A 108 -8.24 -9.11 8.84
C PRO A 108 -8.30 -9.40 10.35
N ASN A 109 -8.15 -8.36 11.19
CA ASN A 109 -8.27 -8.42 12.66
C ASN A 109 -7.12 -9.17 13.37
N GLN A 110 -5.92 -8.62 13.27
CA GLN A 110 -4.78 -9.02 14.10
C GLN A 110 -4.78 -8.20 15.41
N PRO A 111 -4.13 -8.69 16.49
CA PRO A 111 -4.05 -7.95 17.76
C PRO A 111 -3.12 -6.73 17.71
N SER A 112 -2.27 -6.63 16.69
CA SER A 112 -1.45 -5.45 16.38
C SER A 112 -2.23 -4.52 15.45
N ASP A 113 -1.95 -3.22 15.45
CA ASP A 113 -2.43 -2.30 14.41
C ASP A 113 -1.52 -2.28 13.16
N TYR A 114 -0.34 -2.92 13.26
CA TYR A 114 0.73 -2.87 12.26
C TYR A 114 0.96 -4.21 11.59
N TRP A 115 1.35 -4.16 10.31
CA TRP A 115 1.85 -5.27 9.52
C TRP A 115 3.28 -4.97 9.06
N PHE A 116 4.22 -5.79 9.54
CA PHE A 116 5.63 -5.64 9.26
C PHE A 116 6.00 -6.35 7.97
N ILE A 117 6.39 -5.56 6.97
CA ILE A 117 7.09 -6.04 5.79
C ILE A 117 8.56 -6.12 6.15
N THR A 118 9.14 -7.31 6.12
CA THR A 118 10.57 -7.49 6.42
C THR A 118 11.31 -8.06 5.23
N GLN A 119 12.44 -7.44 4.95
CA GLN A 119 13.49 -7.98 4.10
C GLN A 119 14.60 -8.58 4.97
#